data_AF-A0A966H6D7-F1
#
_entry.id   AF-A0A966H6D7-F1
#
_cell.length_a   1.000
_cell.length_b   1.000
_cell.length_c   1.000
_cell.angle_alpha   90.00
_cell.angle_beta   90.00
_cell.angle_gamma   90.00
#
_symmetry.space_group_name_H-M   'P 1'
#
loop_
_entity.id
_entity.type
_entity.pdbx_description
1 polymer ?
#
loop_
_entity_poly.entity_id
_entity_poly.type
_entity_poly.pdbx_seq_one_letter_code
_entity_poly.pdbx_strand_id
1 'polypeptide(L)' 'MGRILLILILLVVISQAPASAQCSICTKTASQLGEGPAKALNSAIVYLAFAPIAIMGFIGYRWWKNEQEQNA' A
#
# COMPACT_ATOMS: atom_id res chain seq x y z
N MET A 1 20.01 16.34 -14.52
CA MET A 1 19.12 15.17 -14.45
C MET A 1 18.40 14.97 -13.11
N GLY A 2 19.09 14.88 -11.96
CA GLY A 2 18.46 14.47 -10.69
C GLY A 2 17.28 15.31 -10.17
N ARG A 3 17.31 16.65 -10.38
CA ARG A 3 16.21 17.54 -9.97
C ARG A 3 14.92 17.29 -10.75
N ILE A 4 15.01 16.96 -12.05
CA ILE A 4 13.86 16.64 -12.89
C ILE A 4 13.24 15.31 -12.45
N LEU A 5 14.07 14.32 -12.13
CA LEU A 5 13.62 13.01 -11.64
C LEU A 5 12.84 13.14 -10.32
N LEU A 6 13.35 13.95 -9.38
CA LEU A 6 12.68 14.22 -8.10
C LEU A 6 11.32 14.90 -8.29
N ILE A 7 11.24 15.87 -9.21
CA ILE A 7 9.97 16.57 -9.53
C ILE A 7 8.96 15.59 -10.15
N LEU A 8 9.40 14.69 -11.04
CA LEU A 8 8.54 13.67 -11.63
C LEU A 8 8.02 12.68 -10.59
N ILE A 9 8.88 12.20 -9.69
CA ILE A 9 8.48 11.32 -8.58
C ILE A 9 7.46 12.02 -7.69
N LEU A 10 7.69 13.29 -7.35
CA LEU A 10 6.76 14.08 -6.54
C LEU A 10 5.41 14.24 -7.23
N LEU A 11 5.38 14.53 -8.54
CA LEU A 11 4.15 14.65 -9.33
C LEU A 11 3.35 13.35 -9.34
N VAL A 12 4.01 12.19 -9.48
CA VAL A 12 3.37 10.87 -9.46
C VAL A 12 2.75 10.56 -8.09
N VAL A 13 3.41 10.94 -7.00
CA VAL A 13 2.90 10.72 -5.64
C VAL A 13 1.65 11.57 -5.37
N ILE A 14 1.56 12.78 -5.93
CA ILE A 14 0.43 13.69 -5.70
C ILE A 14 -0.76 13.34 -6.61
N SER A 15 -0.54 12.71 -7.76
CA SER A 15 -1.60 12.29 -8.67
C SER A 15 -2.36 11.06 -8.15
N GLN A 16 -3.32 11.28 -7.26
CA GLN A 16 -4.22 10.23 -6.78
C GLN A 16 -5.51 10.23 -7.63
N ALA A 17 -5.52 9.44 -8.70
CA ALA A 17 -6.75 9.12 -9.42
C ALA A 17 -7.61 8.15 -8.58
N PRO A 18 -8.96 8.19 -8.68
CA PRO A 18 -9.80 7.18 -8.05
C PRO A 18 -9.42 5.81 -8.60
N ALA A 19 -8.79 4.99 -7.76
CA ALA A 19 -8.33 3.67 -8.15
C ALA A 19 -9.54 2.74 -8.27
N SER A 20 -9.95 2.42 -9.51
CA SER A 20 -10.79 1.26 -9.76
C SER A 20 -9.98 0.00 -9.43
N ALA A 21 -10.61 -0.98 -8.78
CA ALA A 21 -9.93 -2.22 -8.42
C ALA A 21 -9.33 -2.86 -9.68
N GLN A 22 -7.99 -2.91 -9.75
CA GLN A 22 -7.24 -3.39 -10.92
C GLN A 22 -7.24 -4.92 -11.03
N CYS A 23 -7.60 -5.63 -9.95
CA CYS A 23 -7.64 -7.08 -9.92
C CYS A 23 -8.98 -7.60 -10.47
N SER A 24 -8.95 -8.26 -11.63
CA SER A 24 -10.14 -8.78 -12.33
C SER A 24 -10.98 -9.74 -11.48
N ILE A 25 -10.33 -10.55 -10.65
CA ILE A 25 -10.99 -11.49 -9.72
C ILE A 25 -11.76 -10.71 -8.64
N CYS A 26 -11.15 -9.67 -8.06
CA CYS A 26 -11.77 -8.87 -7.00
C CYS A 26 -13.00 -8.11 -7.51
N THR A 27 -12.92 -7.57 -8.74
CA THR A 27 -14.03 -6.88 -9.39
C THR A 27 -15.19 -7.82 -9.67
N LYS A 28 -14.92 -9.03 -10.18
CA LYS A 28 -15.96 -10.05 -10.43
C LYS A 28 -16.67 -10.47 -9.15
N THR A 29 -15.92 -10.70 -8.06
CA THR A 29 -16.50 -11.04 -6.75
C THR A 29 -17.35 -9.88 -6.20
N ALA A 30 -16.84 -8.65 -6.26
CA ALA A 30 -17.60 -7.48 -5.81
C ALA A 30 -18.95 -7.32 -6.55
N SER A 31 -18.98 -7.55 -7.86
CA SER A 31 -20.21 -7.47 -8.66
C SER A 31 -21.27 -8.51 -8.30
N GLN A 32 -20.89 -9.61 -7.63
CA GLN A 32 -21.83 -10.63 -7.14
C GLN A 32 -22.36 -10.32 -5.73
N LEU A 33 -21.74 -9.38 -5.01
CA LEU A 33 -21.87 -9.23 -3.56
C LEU A 33 -22.84 -8.12 -3.10
N GLY A 34 -23.43 -7.34 -4.01
CA GLY A 34 -24.25 -6.17 -3.66
C GLY A 34 -23.43 -5.02 -3.05
N GLU A 35 -24.00 -3.81 -2.99
CA GLU A 35 -23.27 -2.57 -2.65
C GLU A 35 -22.50 -2.63 -1.31
N GLY A 36 -23.15 -3.06 -0.22
CA GLY A 36 -22.54 -3.10 1.11
C GLY A 36 -21.32 -4.04 1.19
N PRO A 37 -21.48 -5.34 0.87
CA PRO A 37 -20.38 -6.30 0.89
C PRO A 37 -19.31 -6.02 -0.16
N ALA A 38 -19.67 -5.47 -1.33
CA ALA A 38 -18.70 -5.04 -2.35
C ALA A 38 -17.76 -3.93 -1.82
N LYS A 39 -18.30 -2.96 -1.08
CA LYS A 39 -17.50 -1.89 -0.47
C LYS A 39 -16.57 -2.42 0.63
N ALA A 40 -17.08 -3.32 1.47
CA ALA A 40 -16.27 -3.98 2.52
C ALA A 40 -15.12 -4.81 1.92
N LEU A 41 -15.35 -5.49 0.79
CA LEU A 41 -14.33 -6.26 0.09
C LEU A 41 -13.14 -5.40 -0.36
N ASN A 42 -13.40 -4.20 -0.90
CA ASN A 42 -12.33 -3.29 -1.32
C ASN A 42 -11.46 -2.84 -0.13
N SER A 43 -12.08 -2.50 0.99
CA SER A 43 -11.36 -2.15 2.22
C SER A 43 -10.50 -3.31 2.74
N ALA A 44 -10.98 -4.55 2.63
CA ALA A 44 -10.22 -5.74 3.02
C ALA A 44 -8.98 -5.97 2.13
N ILE A 45 -9.08 -5.75 0.82
CA ILE A 45 -7.94 -5.89 -0.11
C ILE A 45 -6.82 -4.91 0.28
N VAL A 46 -7.17 -3.64 0.50
CA VAL A 46 -6.19 -2.62 0.93
C VAL A 46 -5.56 -3.00 2.26
N TYR A 47 -6.36 -3.46 3.22
CA TYR A 47 -5.86 -3.91 4.52
C TYR A 47 -4.85 -5.06 4.38
N LEU A 48 -5.19 -6.10 3.61
CA LEU A 48 -4.33 -7.26 3.40
C LEU A 48 -3.06 -6.93 2.61
N ALA A 49 -3.12 -5.99 1.66
CA ALA A 49 -1.94 -5.54 0.92
C ALA A 49 -1.00 -4.69 1.78
N PHE A 50 -1.56 -3.84 2.65
CA PHE A 50 -0.79 -2.98 3.54
C PHE A 50 -0.12 -3.74 4.68
N ALA A 51 -0.82 -4.72 5.26
CA ALA A 51 -0.35 -5.50 6.41
C ALA A 51 1.08 -6.07 6.25
N PRO A 52 1.46 -6.80 5.19
CA PRO A 52 2.80 -7.36 5.07
C PRO A 52 3.89 -6.28 4.99
N ILE A 53 3.62 -5.16 4.31
CA ILE A 53 4.57 -4.04 4.22
C ILE A 53 4.75 -3.40 5.59
N ALA A 54 3.67 -3.15 6.32
CA ALA A 54 3.71 -2.58 7.65
C ALA A 54 4.46 -3.49 8.64
N ILE A 55 4.21 -4.80 8.60
CA ILE A 55 4.89 -5.80 9.44
C ILE A 55 6.39 -5.81 9.14
N MET A 56 6.78 -5.92 7.86
CA MET A 56 8.18 -5.92 7.45
C MET A 56 8.88 -4.61 7.85
N GLY A 57 8.23 -3.47 7.65
CA GLY A 57 8.75 -2.16 8.05
C GLY A 57 8.97 -2.05 9.56
N PHE A 58 8.03 -2.53 10.36
CA PHE A 58 8.15 -2.53 11.82
C PHE A 58 9.30 -3.42 12.30
N ILE A 59 9.41 -4.64 11.77
CA ILE A 59 10.48 -5.58 12.11
C ILE A 59 11.84 -4.99 11.71
N GLY A 60 11.96 -4.48 10.48
CA GLY A 60 13.19 -3.86 9.98
C GLY A 60 13.62 -2.66 10.82
N TYR A 61 12.68 -1.78 11.20
CA TYR A 61 12.95 -0.64 12.06
C TYR A 61 13.46 -1.07 13.45
N ARG A 62 12.80 -2.07 14.07
CA ARG A 62 13.23 -2.59 15.38
C ARG A 62 14.62 -3.22 15.32
N TRP A 63 14.91 -3.99 14.26
CA TRP A 63 16.21 -4.61 14.09
C TRP A 63 17.32 -3.56 13.92
N TRP A 64 17.11 -2.57 13.04
CA TRP A 64 18.09 -1.48 12.85
C TRP A 64 18.34 -0.71 14.15
N LYS A 65 17.31 -0.40 14.92
CA LYS A 65 17.46 0.27 16.21
C LYS A 65 18.28 -0.56 17.20
N ASN A 66 18.00 -1.86 17.31
CA ASN A 66 18.75 -2.76 18.17
C ASN A 66 20.23 -2.83 17.73
N GLU A 67 20.49 -2.89 16.43
CA GLU A 67 21.85 -2.90 15.88
C GLU A 67 22.62 -1.61 16.21
N GLN A 68 21.96 -0.45 16.20
CA GLN A 68 22.58 0.81 16.61
C GLN A 68 22.88 0.84 18.12
N GLU A 69 22.01 0.26 18.95
CA GLU A 69 22.23 0.16 20.40
C GLU A 69 23.34 -0.85 20.75
N GLN A 70 23.51 -1.93 19.97
CA GLN A 70 24.56 -2.93 20.18
C GLN A 70 25.94 -2.49 19.68
N ASN A 71 25.98 -1.63 18.65
CA ASN A 71 27.21 -1.11 18.04
C ASN A 71 27.61 0.29 18.57
N ALA A 72 26.98 0.77 19.63
CA ALA A 72 27.31 2.01 20.35
C ALA A 72 28.11 1.71 21.62
#